data_AF-A0A967KZ60-F1
#
_entry.id   AF-A0A967KZ60-F1
#
_cell.length_a   1.000
_cell.length_b   1.000
_cell.length_c   1.000
_cell.angle_alpha   90.00
_cell.angle_beta   90.00
_cell.angle_gamma   90.00
#
_symmetry.space_group_name_H-M   'P 1'
#
loop_
_entity.id
_entity.type
_entity.pdbx_description
1 polymer ?
#
loop_
_entity_poly.entity_id
_entity_poly.type
_entity_poly.pdbx_seq_one_letter_code
_entity_poly.pdbx_strand_id
1 'polypeptide(L)'
;MNKRKIQPLSFVTLAILLSNCMGAIDVEHYATGDAGLECFRFAIFADPQVGTEGGDIAQLVEAVDIVINMNNDGDPNNDIGFVVVLGDFIQGGDSKGEIEYRQEFGQVKAELERLEVARPTGAGIQYVPVIGNHDIWFDLAEYTPVDDFPDYPEELFADYFGPQYDELSISLTNWSKQETMPSNNPYNLAYPAPCFQNFAFDFGPYHFICLDFSARDDFEPIASGIIPRLKKFSGYGDLHDVNNGTWKWLTGHLDECRQSGIEDIIIFTHHPPLYELEIHTGNPGKIRTTPYPFAPVA
;
A
#
# COMPACT_ATOMS: atom_id res chain seq x y z
N MET A 1 -6.36 -41.20 15.91
CA MET A 1 -6.77 -39.80 15.67
C MET A 1 -6.28 -38.96 16.83
N ASN A 2 -5.17 -38.24 16.66
CA ASN A 2 -4.71 -37.27 17.65
C ASN A 2 -5.64 -36.06 17.58
N LYS A 3 -6.39 -35.81 18.65
CA LYS A 3 -7.12 -34.56 18.82
C LYS A 3 -6.09 -33.45 18.91
N ARG A 4 -5.90 -32.66 17.83
CA ARG A 4 -5.16 -31.40 17.92
C ARG A 4 -5.88 -30.55 18.97
N LYS A 5 -5.19 -30.22 20.05
CA LYS A 5 -5.63 -29.16 20.95
C LYS A 5 -5.56 -27.88 20.13
N ILE A 6 -6.72 -27.29 19.85
CA ILE A 6 -6.83 -25.94 19.30
C ILE A 6 -6.21 -25.03 20.37
N GLN A 7 -5.07 -24.40 20.04
CA GLN A 7 -4.49 -23.36 20.88
C GLN A 7 -5.42 -22.15 20.80
N PRO A 8 -5.66 -21.43 21.91
CA PRO A 8 -6.47 -20.21 21.87
C PRO A 8 -5.78 -19.17 20.97
N LEU A 9 -6.57 -18.58 20.06
CA LEU A 9 -6.14 -17.55 19.12
C LEU A 9 -5.73 -16.29 19.88
N SER A 10 -4.61 -15.71 19.47
CA SER A 10 -4.10 -14.40 19.89
C SER A 10 -4.98 -13.24 19.41
N PHE A 11 -4.86 -12.07 20.02
CA PHE A 11 -5.71 -10.90 19.76
C PHE A 11 -5.09 -9.92 18.76
N VAL A 12 -5.94 -9.31 17.94
CA VAL A 12 -5.62 -8.04 17.26
C VAL A 12 -6.54 -6.97 17.81
N THR A 13 -5.96 -5.84 18.23
CA THR A 13 -6.73 -4.60 18.33
C THR A 13 -6.34 -3.72 17.15
N LEU A 14 -7.31 -3.49 16.27
CA LEU A 14 -7.15 -2.66 15.09
C LEU A 14 -7.57 -1.23 15.47
N ALA A 15 -6.64 -0.28 15.35
CA ALA A 15 -6.93 1.14 15.34
C ALA A 15 -6.88 1.61 13.88
N ILE A 16 -8.03 1.76 13.24
CA ILE A 16 -8.08 2.36 11.90
C ILE A 16 -8.16 3.86 12.11
N LEU A 17 -7.22 4.64 11.55
CA LEU A 17 -7.35 6.07 11.38
C LEU A 17 -7.61 6.35 9.89
N LEU A 18 -8.89 6.43 9.52
CA LEU A 18 -9.28 6.79 8.16
C LEU A 18 -9.28 8.32 8.04
N SER A 19 -8.47 8.86 7.14
CA SER A 19 -8.69 10.21 6.62
C SER A 19 -9.65 10.09 5.45
N ASN A 20 -10.93 10.38 5.67
CA ASN A 20 -11.86 10.48 4.54
C ASN A 20 -11.63 11.83 3.83
N CYS A 21 -11.89 11.90 2.52
CA CYS A 21 -11.87 13.13 1.70
C CYS A 21 -12.79 14.28 2.21
N MET A 22 -13.46 14.10 3.36
CA MET A 22 -14.28 15.11 4.03
C MET A 22 -13.71 15.57 5.39
N GLY A 23 -12.44 15.29 5.68
CA GLY A 23 -11.69 15.96 6.76
C GLY A 23 -12.02 15.54 8.19
N ALA A 24 -12.41 14.29 8.41
CA ALA A 24 -12.51 13.71 9.74
C ALA A 24 -11.61 12.49 9.84
N ILE A 25 -10.70 12.50 10.81
CA ILE A 25 -9.96 11.33 11.28
C ILE A 25 -10.93 10.51 12.12
N ASP A 26 -11.32 9.34 11.64
CA ASP A 26 -12.10 8.39 12.44
C ASP A 26 -11.16 7.42 13.12
N VAL A 27 -11.17 7.36 14.46
CA VAL A 27 -10.37 6.40 15.25
C VAL A 27 -11.30 5.29 15.72
N GLU A 28 -11.30 4.18 14.99
CA GLU A 28 -12.11 3.03 15.38
C GLU A 28 -11.28 2.04 16.19
N HIS A 29 -11.73 1.72 17.40
CA HIS A 29 -11.13 0.67 18.23
C HIS A 29 -11.91 -0.64 18.09
N TYR A 30 -11.31 -1.64 17.45
CA TYR A 30 -11.85 -3.00 17.43
C TYR A 30 -11.06 -3.89 18.37
N ALA A 31 -11.73 -4.52 19.33
CA ALA A 31 -11.15 -5.55 20.19
C ALA A 31 -11.94 -6.85 20.02
N THR A 32 -11.28 -7.92 19.63
CA THR A 32 -11.89 -9.26 19.49
C THR A 32 -11.07 -10.31 20.25
N GLY A 33 -11.66 -10.99 21.26
CA GLY A 33 -11.10 -12.20 21.87
C GLY A 33 -11.41 -12.45 23.37
N ASP A 34 -10.91 -13.56 23.92
CA ASP A 34 -11.14 -14.08 25.28
C ASP A 34 -10.17 -13.51 26.34
N ALA A 35 -10.67 -12.80 27.35
CA ALA A 35 -9.87 -12.07 28.35
C ALA A 35 -8.61 -12.81 28.86
N GLY A 36 -7.42 -12.18 28.68
CA GLY A 36 -6.18 -12.58 29.35
C GLY A 36 -4.98 -13.01 28.48
N LEU A 37 -5.06 -12.93 27.15
CA LEU A 37 -3.87 -13.09 26.30
C LEU A 37 -3.21 -11.74 25.98
N GLU A 38 -1.94 -11.79 25.58
CA GLU A 38 -1.18 -10.63 25.14
C GLU A 38 -1.77 -10.09 23.82
N CYS A 39 -2.11 -8.80 23.81
CA CYS A 39 -2.62 -8.10 22.64
C CYS A 39 -1.50 -7.23 22.07
N PHE A 40 -1.43 -7.13 20.74
CA PHE A 40 -0.72 -6.04 20.08
C PHE A 40 -1.70 -5.13 19.35
N ARG A 41 -1.22 -3.91 19.07
CA ARG A 41 -1.96 -2.87 18.35
C ARG A 41 -1.11 -2.37 17.21
N PHE A 42 -1.76 -2.00 16.13
CA PHE A 42 -1.15 -1.23 15.06
C PHE A 42 -2.15 -0.17 14.61
N ALA A 43 -1.64 0.89 14.00
CA ALA A 43 -2.45 1.93 13.39
C ALA A 43 -2.45 1.77 11.87
N ILE A 44 -3.52 2.23 11.23
CA ILE A 44 -3.58 2.38 9.78
C ILE A 44 -3.81 3.85 9.46
N PHE A 45 -2.98 4.43 8.61
CA PHE A 45 -3.24 5.70 7.93
C PHE A 45 -3.61 5.37 6.49
N ALA A 46 -4.71 5.92 5.98
CA ALA A 46 -5.12 5.73 4.59
C ALA A 46 -5.39 7.09 3.96
N ASP A 47 -5.04 7.22 2.68
CA ASP A 47 -5.27 8.41 1.87
C ASP A 47 -4.83 9.73 2.52
N PRO A 48 -3.54 9.90 2.93
CA PRO A 48 -3.07 11.20 3.40
C PRO A 48 -3.28 12.33 2.39
N GLN A 49 -3.18 12.02 1.08
CA GLN A 49 -3.52 12.90 -0.06
C GLN A 49 -2.88 14.29 0.03
N VAL A 50 -1.62 14.36 0.52
CA VAL A 50 -0.94 15.64 0.75
C VAL A 50 -0.83 16.44 -0.54
N GLY A 51 -1.18 17.73 -0.44
CA GLY A 51 -1.03 18.70 -1.54
C GLY A 51 -2.29 19.00 -2.35
N THR A 52 -3.50 18.71 -1.85
CA THR A 52 -4.76 19.20 -2.46
C THR A 52 -5.38 20.39 -1.74
N GLU A 53 -6.32 21.06 -2.41
CA GLU A 53 -7.36 21.84 -1.72
C GLU A 53 -8.28 20.87 -0.92
N GLY A 54 -7.79 20.34 0.21
CA GLY A 54 -8.55 19.47 1.11
C GLY A 54 -7.73 18.39 1.83
N GLY A 55 -6.67 17.91 1.19
CA GLY A 55 -5.63 17.03 1.72
C GLY A 55 -4.51 17.89 2.28
N ASP A 56 -4.57 18.07 3.59
CA ASP A 56 -3.64 18.91 4.33
C ASP A 56 -2.66 18.01 5.05
N ILE A 57 -1.36 18.28 4.90
CA ILE A 57 -0.31 17.69 5.73
C ILE A 57 -0.67 17.76 7.22
N ALA A 58 -1.45 18.77 7.63
CA ALA A 58 -2.00 18.88 8.98
C ALA A 58 -2.79 17.65 9.45
N GLN A 59 -3.52 16.95 8.57
CA GLN A 59 -4.25 15.73 8.94
C GLN A 59 -3.30 14.57 9.24
N LEU A 60 -2.26 14.41 8.41
CA LEU A 60 -1.21 13.43 8.68
C LEU A 60 -0.46 13.77 9.97
N VAL A 61 -0.14 15.05 10.19
CA VAL A 61 0.47 15.54 11.43
C VAL A 61 -0.39 15.21 12.65
N GLU A 62 -1.70 15.45 12.57
CA GLU A 62 -2.63 15.12 13.65
C GLU A 62 -2.68 13.61 13.91
N ALA A 63 -2.75 12.79 12.86
CA ALA A 63 -2.76 11.33 12.99
C ALA A 63 -1.45 10.79 13.61
N VAL A 64 -0.29 11.33 13.19
CA VAL A 64 1.01 11.01 13.78
C VAL A 64 1.07 11.44 15.25
N ASP A 65 0.64 12.66 15.56
CA ASP A 65 0.59 13.17 16.93
C ASP A 65 -0.29 12.30 17.84
N ILE A 66 -1.44 11.83 17.36
CA ILE A 66 -2.31 10.89 18.10
C ILE A 66 -1.54 9.62 18.45
N VAL A 67 -0.90 8.98 17.47
CA VAL A 67 -0.13 7.74 17.69
C VAL A 67 1.03 7.97 18.66
N ILE A 68 1.78 9.05 18.48
CA ILE A 68 2.89 9.42 19.38
C ILE A 68 2.39 9.65 20.80
N ASN A 69 1.27 10.35 20.97
CA ASN A 69 0.69 10.63 22.29
C ASN A 69 0.17 9.36 22.96
N MET A 70 -0.51 8.48 22.21
CA MET A 70 -0.96 7.17 22.70
C MET A 70 0.20 6.33 23.23
N ASN A 71 1.32 6.27 22.51
CA ASN A 71 2.49 5.50 22.96
C ASN A 71 3.28 6.15 24.11
N ASN A 72 2.99 7.41 24.45
CA ASN A 72 3.72 8.17 25.47
C ASN A 72 2.89 8.50 26.72
N ASP A 73 1.63 8.07 26.80
CA ASP A 73 0.75 8.36 27.92
C ASP A 73 1.00 7.47 29.17
N GLY A 74 1.82 6.44 29.02
CA GLY A 74 2.20 5.49 30.07
C GLY A 74 1.20 4.35 30.30
N ASP A 75 0.11 4.28 29.52
CA ASP A 75 -0.79 3.14 29.49
C ASP A 75 -0.31 2.12 28.44
N PRO A 76 0.17 0.92 28.84
CA PRO A 76 0.58 -0.11 27.89
C PRO A 76 -0.58 -0.61 27.00
N ASN A 77 -1.82 -0.27 27.33
CA ASN A 77 -2.97 -0.53 26.46
C ASN A 77 -3.07 0.44 25.28
N ASN A 78 -2.22 1.46 25.19
CA ASN A 78 -2.20 2.39 24.06
C ASN A 78 -0.94 2.21 23.19
N ASP A 79 -0.09 1.23 23.52
CA ASP A 79 1.14 0.94 22.76
C ASP A 79 0.84 0.42 21.35
N ILE A 80 0.94 1.31 20.35
CA ILE A 80 0.96 0.97 18.93
C ILE A 80 2.34 0.40 18.56
N GLY A 81 2.36 -0.83 18.05
CA GLY A 81 3.58 -1.55 17.66
C GLY A 81 4.17 -1.07 16.34
N PHE A 82 3.31 -0.79 15.36
CA PHE A 82 3.69 -0.22 14.06
C PHE A 82 2.50 0.52 13.43
N VAL A 83 2.77 1.30 12.40
CA VAL A 83 1.78 2.00 11.57
C VAL A 83 1.85 1.46 10.14
N VAL A 84 0.70 1.20 9.52
CA VAL A 84 0.63 0.92 8.08
C VAL A 84 0.08 2.15 7.38
N VAL A 85 0.71 2.59 6.29
CA VAL A 85 0.23 3.71 5.49
C VAL A 85 -0.23 3.18 4.14
N LEU A 86 -1.55 3.20 3.90
CA LEU A 86 -2.24 2.56 2.78
C LEU A 86 -2.44 3.49 1.59
N GLY A 87 -1.34 3.79 0.92
CA GLY A 87 -1.32 4.45 -0.37
C GLY A 87 -1.82 5.89 -0.34
N ASP A 88 -1.69 6.51 -1.51
CA ASP A 88 -2.13 7.87 -1.78
C ASP A 88 -1.59 8.86 -0.75
N PHE A 89 -0.27 8.75 -0.49
CA PHE A 89 0.46 9.64 0.41
C PHE A 89 0.34 11.08 -0.08
N ILE A 90 0.34 11.23 -1.41
CA ILE A 90 0.14 12.49 -2.11
C ILE A 90 -0.99 12.32 -3.12
N GLN A 91 -1.59 13.42 -3.56
CA GLN A 91 -2.65 13.36 -4.55
C GLN A 91 -2.18 13.00 -5.95
N GLY A 92 -0.93 13.29 -6.31
CA GLY A 92 -0.58 13.33 -7.73
C GLY A 92 -1.56 14.21 -8.54
N GLY A 93 -1.59 14.06 -9.87
CA GLY A 93 -2.62 14.67 -10.72
C GLY A 93 -2.14 15.75 -11.70
N ASP A 94 -3.09 16.13 -12.56
CA ASP A 94 -2.94 16.71 -13.91
C ASP A 94 -2.17 18.04 -14.02
N SER A 95 -1.77 18.65 -12.91
CA SER A 95 -1.16 19.99 -12.91
C SER A 95 0.09 20.12 -12.04
N LYS A 96 0.62 19.03 -11.49
CA LYS A 96 1.81 19.06 -10.63
C LYS A 96 3.04 18.64 -11.41
N GLY A 97 4.10 19.44 -11.32
CA GLY A 97 5.41 19.04 -11.81
C GLY A 97 6.10 18.07 -10.85
N GLU A 98 7.19 17.47 -11.32
CA GLU A 98 8.05 16.60 -10.52
C GLU A 98 8.53 17.28 -9.22
N ILE A 99 8.84 18.58 -9.27
CA ILE A 99 9.35 19.33 -8.12
C ILE A 99 8.32 19.32 -6.98
N GLU A 100 7.07 19.65 -7.28
CA GLU A 100 5.98 19.62 -6.31
C GLU A 100 5.76 18.20 -5.77
N TYR A 101 5.78 17.20 -6.66
CA TYR A 101 5.63 15.78 -6.30
C TYR A 101 6.71 15.31 -5.30
N ARG A 102 7.98 15.63 -5.55
CA ARG A 102 9.11 15.34 -4.66
C ARG A 102 9.01 16.11 -3.33
N GLN A 103 8.55 17.35 -3.37
CA GLN A 103 8.35 18.14 -2.15
C GLN A 103 7.27 17.52 -1.25
N GLU A 104 6.14 17.10 -1.83
CA GLU A 104 5.03 16.48 -1.09
C GLU A 104 5.44 15.13 -0.49
N PHE A 105 6.10 14.26 -1.26
CA PHE A 105 6.68 13.02 -0.72
C PHE A 105 7.69 13.29 0.41
N GLY A 106 8.52 14.32 0.25
CA GLY A 106 9.47 14.72 1.29
C GLY A 106 8.81 15.18 2.58
N GLN A 107 7.70 15.92 2.47
CA GLN A 107 6.91 16.34 3.63
C GLN A 107 6.27 15.16 4.34
N VAL A 108 5.65 14.25 3.57
CA VAL A 108 5.02 13.06 4.12
C VAL A 108 6.05 12.17 4.82
N LYS A 109 7.18 11.89 4.17
CA LYS A 109 8.27 11.10 4.75
C LYS A 109 8.79 11.73 6.06
N ALA A 110 9.06 13.02 6.05
CA ALA A 110 9.55 13.72 7.24
C ALA A 110 8.58 13.63 8.42
N GLU A 111 7.28 13.63 8.14
CA GLU A 111 6.24 13.49 9.16
C GLU A 111 6.17 12.06 9.70
N LEU A 112 6.23 11.05 8.83
CA LEU A 112 6.24 9.64 9.23
C LEU A 112 7.51 9.27 10.03
N GLU A 113 8.67 9.83 9.69
CA GLU A 113 9.93 9.63 10.42
C GLU A 113 9.86 10.09 11.89
N ARG A 114 8.91 10.96 12.24
CA ARG A 114 8.68 11.34 13.64
C ARG A 114 8.26 10.14 14.49
N LEU A 115 7.54 9.16 13.92
CA LEU A 115 7.13 7.92 14.61
C LEU A 115 8.37 7.12 15.09
N GLU A 116 9.44 7.11 14.29
CA GLU A 116 10.65 6.33 14.58
C GLU A 116 11.47 6.91 15.74
N VAL A 117 11.39 8.22 15.96
CA VAL A 117 12.11 8.89 17.06
C VAL A 117 11.22 9.19 18.26
N ALA A 118 9.94 8.83 18.20
CA ALA A 118 8.93 9.22 19.19
C ALA A 118 9.07 8.56 20.56
N ARG A 119 9.70 7.38 20.65
CA ARG A 119 9.76 6.61 21.91
C ARG A 119 10.99 7.00 22.75
N PRO A 120 10.80 7.40 24.02
CA PRO A 120 11.91 7.68 24.94
C PRO A 120 12.83 6.49 25.19
N THR A 121 12.33 5.26 24.99
CA THR A 121 13.05 4.01 25.19
C THR A 121 14.00 3.66 24.04
N GLY A 122 13.97 4.43 22.94
CA GLY A 122 14.88 4.28 21.79
C GLY A 122 14.42 3.28 20.73
N ALA A 123 13.35 2.51 20.97
CA ALA A 123 12.72 1.68 19.95
C ALA A 123 11.52 2.44 19.37
N GLY A 124 11.71 3.11 18.23
CA GLY A 124 10.67 3.86 17.53
C GLY A 124 9.42 3.06 17.20
N ILE A 125 8.36 3.77 16.80
CA ILE A 125 7.19 3.16 16.16
C ILE A 125 7.51 3.03 14.68
N GLN A 126 7.62 1.80 14.19
CA GLN A 126 7.90 1.53 12.77
C GLN A 126 6.69 1.93 11.92
N TYR A 127 6.91 2.45 10.72
CA TYR A 127 5.86 2.64 9.73
C TYR A 127 6.12 1.82 8.46
N VAL A 128 5.04 1.35 7.85
CA VAL A 128 5.03 0.38 6.76
C VAL A 128 4.31 1.02 5.56
N PRO A 129 5.05 1.56 4.58
CA PRO A 129 4.44 2.25 3.46
C PRO A 129 3.96 1.26 2.37
N VAL A 130 2.67 1.31 2.04
CA VAL A 130 2.03 0.54 0.97
C VAL A 130 1.63 1.50 -0.14
N ILE A 131 2.03 1.24 -1.37
CA ILE A 131 1.78 2.16 -2.49
C ILE A 131 0.29 2.20 -2.90
N GLY A 132 -0.20 3.39 -3.24
CA GLY A 132 -1.53 3.65 -3.80
C GLY A 132 -1.46 4.04 -5.28
N ASN A 133 -2.59 4.37 -5.89
CA ASN A 133 -2.60 4.75 -7.30
C ASN A 133 -2.13 6.18 -7.51
N HIS A 134 -2.49 7.12 -6.62
CA HIS A 134 -2.06 8.51 -6.74
C HIS A 134 -0.55 8.69 -6.47
N ASP A 135 0.09 7.72 -5.80
CA ASP A 135 1.54 7.67 -5.58
C ASP A 135 2.36 7.34 -6.84
N ILE A 136 1.71 6.85 -7.88
CA ILE A 136 2.34 6.50 -9.16
C ILE A 136 1.78 7.29 -10.34
N TRP A 137 0.90 8.25 -10.07
CA TRP A 137 0.21 9.07 -11.06
C TRP A 137 0.74 10.50 -11.09
N PHE A 138 1.96 10.67 -11.58
CA PHE A 138 2.37 12.00 -12.03
C PHE A 138 1.80 12.27 -13.43
N ASP A 139 1.27 13.47 -13.66
CA ASP A 139 1.02 13.96 -15.02
C ASP A 139 2.25 14.76 -15.48
N LEU A 140 3.15 14.11 -16.19
CA LEU A 140 4.27 14.80 -16.87
C LEU A 140 3.92 15.19 -18.32
N ALA A 141 2.67 14.99 -18.76
CA ALA A 141 2.34 14.92 -20.18
C ALA A 141 2.17 16.28 -20.88
N GLU A 142 2.17 17.42 -20.18
CA GLU A 142 2.10 18.72 -20.89
C GLU A 142 3.44 19.43 -21.12
N TYR A 143 4.53 19.18 -20.38
CA TYR A 143 5.69 20.10 -20.43
C TYR A 143 7.11 19.51 -20.41
N THR A 144 7.32 18.20 -20.25
CA THR A 144 8.69 17.66 -20.11
C THR A 144 9.11 16.84 -21.34
N PRO A 145 10.16 17.25 -22.09
CA PRO A 145 10.76 16.43 -23.14
C PRO A 145 11.22 15.07 -22.57
N VAL A 146 11.07 14.01 -23.38
CA VAL A 146 11.43 12.61 -23.02
C VAL A 146 12.88 12.46 -22.53
N ASP A 147 13.78 13.35 -22.94
CA ASP A 147 15.20 13.30 -22.57
C ASP A 147 15.49 13.87 -21.16
N ASP A 148 14.54 14.58 -20.55
CA ASP A 148 14.59 15.14 -19.18
C ASP A 148 13.57 14.45 -18.25
N PHE A 149 13.03 13.29 -18.65
CA PHE A 149 12.06 12.57 -17.83
C PHE A 149 12.74 12.06 -16.56
N PRO A 150 12.24 12.40 -15.37
CA PRO A 150 12.78 11.88 -14.12
C PRO A 150 12.52 10.39 -13.96
N ASP A 151 13.19 9.83 -12.96
CA ASP A 151 12.97 8.49 -12.42
C ASP A 151 11.46 8.15 -12.37
N TYR A 152 11.11 6.92 -12.73
CA TYR A 152 9.71 6.48 -12.87
C TYR A 152 8.95 6.67 -11.55
N PRO A 153 7.62 6.86 -11.55
CA PRO A 153 6.87 7.16 -10.32
C PRO A 153 7.10 6.10 -9.23
N GLU A 154 7.17 4.82 -9.63
CA GLU A 154 7.47 3.70 -8.74
C GLU A 154 8.92 3.70 -8.24
N GLU A 155 9.87 4.10 -9.09
CA GLU A 155 11.27 4.26 -8.71
C GLU A 155 11.41 5.42 -7.72
N LEU A 156 10.70 6.52 -7.95
CA LEU A 156 10.65 7.64 -7.04
C LEU A 156 10.07 7.24 -5.68
N PHE A 157 8.95 6.52 -5.67
CA PHE A 157 8.39 5.97 -4.44
C PHE A 157 9.40 5.05 -3.73
N ALA A 158 10.05 4.16 -4.49
CA ALA A 158 11.09 3.27 -3.99
C ALA A 158 12.34 4.01 -3.48
N ASP A 159 12.68 5.17 -4.03
CA ASP A 159 13.79 5.99 -3.57
C ASP A 159 13.48 6.66 -2.23
N TYR A 160 12.25 7.17 -2.06
CA TYR A 160 11.83 7.78 -0.80
C TYR A 160 11.68 6.76 0.33
N PHE A 161 11.08 5.61 0.05
CA PHE A 161 10.76 4.61 1.08
C PHE A 161 11.71 3.40 1.09
N GLY A 162 12.67 3.32 0.16
CA GLY A 162 13.71 2.29 0.10
C GLY A 162 14.46 2.13 1.42
N PRO A 163 15.03 3.21 1.99
CA PRO A 163 15.67 3.14 3.30
C PRO A 163 14.75 2.65 4.42
N GLN A 164 13.44 2.97 4.35
CA GLN A 164 12.46 2.45 5.31
C GLN A 164 12.32 0.94 5.18
N TYR A 165 12.23 0.42 3.95
CA TYR A 165 12.16 -1.02 3.72
C TYR A 165 13.42 -1.75 4.20
N ASP A 166 14.59 -1.13 4.08
CA ASP A 166 15.84 -1.67 4.62
C ASP A 166 15.77 -1.80 6.16
N GLU A 167 15.30 -0.76 6.86
CA GLU A 167 15.13 -0.81 8.32
C GLU A 167 14.05 -1.81 8.76
N LEU A 168 12.94 -1.89 8.03
CA LEU A 168 11.89 -2.89 8.27
C LEU A 168 12.42 -4.31 8.06
N SER A 169 13.29 -4.55 7.08
CA SER A 169 13.90 -5.86 6.83
C SER A 169 14.80 -6.35 7.97
N ILE A 170 15.35 -5.41 8.75
CA ILE A 170 16.19 -5.69 9.91
C ILE A 170 15.33 -5.92 11.16
N SER A 171 14.26 -5.13 11.31
CA SER A 171 13.46 -5.08 12.53
C SER A 171 12.29 -6.07 12.56
N LEU A 172 11.75 -6.45 11.40
CA LEU A 172 10.61 -7.36 11.29
C LEU A 172 11.07 -8.77 10.91
N THR A 173 10.43 -9.76 11.51
CA THR A 173 10.76 -11.17 11.26
C THR A 173 10.13 -11.68 9.97
N ASN A 174 10.78 -12.65 9.32
CA ASN A 174 10.31 -13.24 8.06
C ASN A 174 9.95 -12.19 6.99
N TRP A 175 10.71 -11.09 6.96
CA TRP A 175 10.58 -10.05 5.95
C TRP A 175 10.84 -10.62 4.55
N SER A 176 9.95 -10.30 3.63
CA SER A 176 10.04 -10.62 2.21
C SER A 176 9.55 -9.41 1.43
N LYS A 177 10.34 -8.93 0.47
CA LYS A 177 9.90 -7.93 -0.52
C LYS A 177 9.98 -8.57 -1.89
N GLN A 178 9.03 -8.28 -2.77
CA GLN A 178 9.11 -8.74 -4.14
C GLN A 178 10.26 -8.03 -4.87
N GLU A 179 11.42 -8.68 -4.95
CA GLU A 179 12.60 -8.12 -5.62
C GLU A 179 12.56 -8.26 -7.15
N THR A 180 11.84 -9.27 -7.66
CA THR A 180 11.94 -9.67 -9.07
C THR A 180 10.73 -9.29 -9.90
N MET A 181 11.05 -8.64 -11.02
CA MET A 181 10.12 -8.22 -12.04
C MET A 181 9.65 -9.35 -12.96
N PRO A 182 8.45 -9.26 -13.54
CA PRO A 182 8.08 -10.03 -14.72
C PRO A 182 9.06 -9.75 -15.87
N SER A 183 9.92 -10.71 -16.21
CA SER A 183 10.84 -10.58 -17.36
C SER A 183 10.12 -10.39 -18.70
N ASN A 184 8.81 -10.71 -18.75
CA ASN A 184 7.95 -10.65 -19.92
C ASN A 184 6.76 -9.71 -19.70
N ASN A 185 6.95 -8.63 -18.94
CA ASN A 185 5.88 -7.65 -18.75
C ASN A 185 5.40 -7.14 -20.14
N PRO A 186 4.12 -7.29 -20.52
CA PRO A 186 3.61 -6.74 -21.79
C PRO A 186 3.75 -5.21 -21.88
N TYR A 187 3.95 -4.54 -20.74
CA TYR A 187 4.24 -3.10 -20.63
C TYR A 187 5.74 -2.76 -20.90
N ASN A 188 6.62 -3.75 -21.08
CA ASN A 188 8.08 -3.63 -21.18
C ASN A 188 8.63 -3.27 -22.57
N LEU A 189 7.81 -2.77 -23.50
CA LEU A 189 8.27 -2.51 -24.88
C LEU A 189 8.83 -1.10 -25.10
N ALA A 190 8.69 -0.19 -24.13
CA ALA A 190 9.21 1.18 -24.26
C ALA A 190 9.76 1.81 -22.96
N TYR A 191 9.63 1.14 -21.82
CA TYR A 191 9.93 1.69 -20.50
C TYR A 191 10.65 0.62 -19.65
N PRO A 192 11.55 0.99 -18.72
CA PRO A 192 12.07 0.08 -17.72
C PRO A 192 10.92 -0.52 -16.92
N ALA A 193 11.14 -1.74 -16.45
CA ALA A 193 10.07 -2.55 -15.92
C ALA A 193 9.57 -1.97 -14.57
N PRO A 194 8.26 -1.68 -14.41
CA PRO A 194 7.69 -1.05 -13.22
C PRO A 194 7.80 -1.93 -11.96
N CYS A 195 8.52 -1.52 -10.91
CA CYS A 195 8.70 -2.35 -9.72
C CYS A 195 7.45 -2.43 -8.83
N PHE A 196 6.93 -3.64 -8.60
CA PHE A 196 5.86 -3.86 -7.63
C PHE A 196 6.37 -3.68 -6.20
N GLN A 197 5.63 -2.93 -5.38
CA GLN A 197 5.96 -2.71 -3.97
C GLN A 197 5.25 -3.70 -3.04
N ASN A 198 5.28 -4.99 -3.38
CA ASN A 198 4.73 -6.05 -2.53
C ASN A 198 5.73 -6.46 -1.44
N PHE A 199 5.26 -6.65 -0.21
CA PHE A 199 6.08 -7.17 0.87
C PHE A 199 5.26 -7.84 1.98
N ALA A 200 5.89 -8.70 2.75
CA ALA A 200 5.29 -9.48 3.82
C ALA A 200 6.25 -9.62 5.01
N PHE A 201 5.69 -9.82 6.19
CA PHE A 201 6.45 -9.98 7.43
C PHE A 201 5.59 -10.63 8.51
N ASP A 202 6.25 -11.10 9.56
CA ASP A 202 5.59 -11.59 10.77
C ASP A 202 5.69 -10.54 11.87
N PHE A 203 4.57 -10.32 12.58
CA PHE A 203 4.55 -9.53 13.81
C PHE A 203 3.70 -10.24 14.85
N GLY A 204 4.34 -10.68 15.94
CA GLY A 204 3.73 -11.58 16.90
C GLY A 204 3.31 -12.90 16.21
N PRO A 205 2.08 -13.40 16.44
CA PRO A 205 1.58 -14.64 15.84
C PRO A 205 0.92 -14.46 14.45
N TYR A 206 0.95 -13.25 13.89
CA TYR A 206 0.28 -12.91 12.64
C TYR A 206 1.27 -12.77 11.50
N HIS A 207 0.86 -13.22 10.31
CA HIS A 207 1.55 -12.93 9.06
C HIS A 207 0.85 -11.78 8.33
N PHE A 208 1.62 -10.75 7.97
CA PHE A 208 1.13 -9.55 7.28
C PHE A 208 1.58 -9.58 5.84
N ILE A 209 0.67 -9.26 4.92
CA ILE A 209 0.94 -9.19 3.48
C ILE A 209 0.45 -7.84 2.97
N CYS A 210 1.35 -7.02 2.45
CA CYS A 210 1.06 -5.73 1.85
C CYS A 210 1.21 -5.81 0.34
N LEU A 211 0.15 -5.43 -0.38
CA LEU A 211 0.02 -5.66 -1.81
C LEU A 211 -0.13 -4.35 -2.58
N ASP A 212 0.63 -4.28 -3.66
CA ASP A 212 0.56 -3.30 -4.73
C ASP A 212 -0.38 -3.84 -5.82
N PHE A 213 -1.57 -3.26 -5.86
CA PHE A 213 -2.57 -3.51 -6.89
C PHE A 213 -2.80 -2.27 -7.77
N SER A 214 -1.97 -1.23 -7.68
CA SER A 214 -2.21 -0.02 -8.48
C SER A 214 -2.07 -0.35 -9.96
N ALA A 215 -3.07 -0.05 -10.80
CA ALA A 215 -2.96 -0.32 -12.22
C ALA A 215 -1.77 0.46 -12.84
N ARG A 216 -1.09 -0.16 -13.80
CA ARG A 216 0.02 0.45 -14.56
C ARG A 216 -0.35 0.73 -16.02
N ASP A 217 -1.64 0.64 -16.36
CA ASP A 217 -2.13 0.68 -17.74
C ASP A 217 -2.32 2.10 -18.30
N ASP A 218 -1.84 3.12 -17.58
CA ASP A 218 -1.91 4.53 -17.96
C ASP A 218 -0.99 4.88 -19.15
N PHE A 219 0.00 4.03 -19.46
CA PHE A 219 0.99 4.27 -20.52
C PHE A 219 0.71 3.41 -21.77
N GLU A 220 0.06 3.98 -22.80
CA GLU A 220 0.11 3.39 -24.15
C GLU A 220 1.42 3.84 -24.84
N PRO A 221 2.35 2.95 -25.22
CA PRO A 221 3.46 3.36 -26.05
C PRO A 221 2.98 3.61 -27.49
N ILE A 222 3.07 4.84 -28.04
CA ILE A 222 2.96 5.01 -29.50
C ILE A 222 4.30 4.61 -30.13
N ALA A 223 4.20 3.98 -31.30
CA ALA A 223 5.30 3.63 -32.18
C ALA A 223 6.17 4.82 -32.69
N SER A 224 5.97 6.05 -32.20
CA SER A 224 6.63 7.27 -32.69
C SER A 224 7.52 7.99 -31.66
N GLY A 225 7.77 7.41 -30.47
CA GLY A 225 8.58 8.06 -29.43
C GLY A 225 7.94 9.32 -28.82
N ILE A 226 6.64 9.48 -29.02
CA ILE A 226 5.80 10.49 -28.38
C ILE A 226 4.87 9.69 -27.47
N ILE A 227 4.79 10.02 -26.19
CA ILE A 227 3.83 9.40 -25.27
C ILE A 227 2.44 9.92 -25.67
N PRO A 228 1.49 9.07 -26.10
CA PRO A 228 0.14 9.53 -26.37
C PRO A 228 -0.47 9.90 -25.03
N ARG A 229 -1.42 10.83 -25.08
CA ARG A 229 -2.30 11.17 -23.96
C ARG A 229 -2.58 9.94 -23.10
N LEU A 230 -2.24 10.07 -21.82
CA LEU A 230 -2.52 9.13 -20.74
C LEU A 230 -3.88 8.50 -20.99
N LYS A 231 -3.90 7.17 -21.01
CA LYS A 231 -5.14 6.42 -21.07
C LYS A 231 -5.90 6.84 -19.81
N LYS A 232 -6.96 7.63 -20.03
CA LYS A 232 -7.83 8.25 -19.04
C LYS A 232 -7.60 7.72 -17.61
N PHE A 233 -6.84 8.46 -16.79
CA PHE A 233 -6.43 8.11 -15.43
C PHE A 233 -7.51 7.31 -14.73
N SER A 234 -7.23 6.03 -14.51
CA SER A 234 -8.26 5.17 -13.97
C SER A 234 -7.74 4.52 -12.72
N GLY A 235 -8.28 4.98 -11.58
CA GLY A 235 -7.94 4.60 -10.20
C GLY A 235 -8.37 3.19 -9.90
N TYR A 236 -8.02 2.30 -10.80
CA TYR A 236 -8.40 0.92 -10.80
C TYR A 236 -7.29 0.13 -10.18
N GLY A 237 -7.71 -0.89 -9.44
CA GLY A 237 -6.83 -1.98 -9.06
C GLY A 237 -6.65 -2.94 -10.22
N ASP A 238 -5.44 -3.47 -10.38
CA ASP A 238 -5.12 -4.63 -11.20
C ASP A 238 -4.49 -5.71 -10.32
N LEU A 239 -4.96 -6.95 -10.47
CA LEU A 239 -4.41 -8.10 -9.75
C LEU A 239 -2.98 -8.42 -10.19
N HIS A 240 -2.60 -7.94 -11.38
CA HIS A 240 -1.34 -8.26 -12.03
C HIS A 240 -1.12 -9.78 -12.12
N ASP A 241 -2.13 -10.51 -12.63
CA ASP A 241 -2.06 -11.97 -12.85
C ASP A 241 -1.21 -12.31 -14.07
N VAL A 242 0.08 -11.99 -13.95
CA VAL A 242 1.14 -12.25 -14.92
C VAL A 242 2.25 -13.04 -14.25
N ASN A 243 3.22 -13.53 -15.05
CA ASN A 243 4.36 -14.22 -14.46
C ASN A 243 5.18 -13.29 -13.57
N ASN A 244 5.46 -13.67 -12.33
CA ASN A 244 6.07 -12.80 -11.30
C ASN A 244 5.24 -11.52 -11.01
N GLY A 245 3.93 -11.52 -11.20
CA GLY A 245 3.08 -10.40 -10.77
C GLY A 245 2.55 -10.56 -9.34
N THR A 246 1.89 -9.52 -8.82
CA THR A 246 1.34 -9.48 -7.44
C THR A 246 0.51 -10.70 -7.10
N TRP A 247 -0.39 -11.14 -7.98
CA TRP A 247 -1.24 -12.32 -7.71
C TRP A 247 -0.43 -13.61 -7.47
N LYS A 248 0.61 -13.87 -8.27
CA LYS A 248 1.47 -15.04 -8.08
C LYS A 248 2.28 -14.95 -6.79
N TRP A 249 2.76 -13.74 -6.47
CA TRP A 249 3.51 -13.49 -5.25
C TRP A 249 2.63 -13.71 -4.00
N LEU A 250 1.41 -13.16 -3.99
CA LEU A 250 0.41 -13.38 -2.93
C LEU A 250 0.10 -14.88 -2.74
N THR A 251 -0.25 -15.57 -3.82
CA THR A 251 -0.64 -17.00 -3.73
C THR A 251 0.51 -17.88 -3.24
N GLY A 252 1.76 -17.53 -3.57
CA GLY A 252 2.95 -18.17 -3.00
C GLY A 252 3.01 -18.03 -1.47
N HIS A 253 2.86 -16.81 -0.95
CA HIS A 253 2.85 -16.55 0.50
C HIS A 253 1.70 -17.29 1.22
N LEU A 254 0.50 -17.33 0.63
CA LEU A 254 -0.63 -18.07 1.21
C LEU A 254 -0.37 -19.59 1.27
N ASP A 255 0.25 -20.15 0.24
CA ASP A 255 0.63 -21.57 0.23
C ASP A 255 1.73 -21.88 1.26
N GLU A 256 2.70 -20.99 1.44
CA GLU A 256 3.74 -21.11 2.48
C GLU A 256 3.17 -21.03 3.89
N CYS A 257 2.27 -20.08 4.15
CA CYS A 257 1.55 -19.96 5.42
C CYS A 257 0.78 -21.24 5.74
N ARG A 258 0.05 -21.76 4.74
CA ARG A 258 -0.71 -23.01 4.86
C ARG A 258 0.19 -24.21 5.18
N GLN A 259 1.36 -24.30 4.55
CA GLN A 259 2.32 -25.37 4.81
C GLN A 259 2.96 -25.27 6.19
N SER A 260 3.22 -24.04 6.64
CA SER A 260 3.80 -23.73 7.95
C SER A 260 2.80 -23.80 9.10
N GLY A 261 1.50 -23.85 8.79
CA GLY A 261 0.42 -23.88 9.77
C GLY A 261 0.10 -22.52 10.40
N ILE A 262 0.50 -21.43 9.74
CA ILE A 262 0.06 -20.07 10.10
C ILE A 262 -1.37 -19.91 9.60
N GLU A 263 -2.30 -19.66 10.52
CA GLU A 263 -3.72 -19.52 10.22
C GLU A 263 -4.19 -18.06 10.23
N ASP A 264 -3.45 -17.17 10.91
CA ASP A 264 -3.81 -15.77 11.10
C ASP A 264 -3.03 -14.85 10.16
N ILE A 265 -3.67 -14.48 9.05
CA ILE A 265 -3.08 -13.65 7.98
C ILE A 265 -3.87 -12.35 7.84
N ILE A 266 -3.16 -11.22 7.81
CA ILE A 266 -3.74 -9.89 7.56
C ILE A 266 -3.20 -9.38 6.23
N ILE A 267 -4.11 -8.99 5.33
CA ILE A 267 -3.77 -8.48 4.00
C ILE A 267 -4.11 -6.99 3.95
N PHE A 268 -3.14 -6.19 3.49
CA PHE A 268 -3.26 -4.77 3.24
C PHE A 268 -3.14 -4.47 1.76
N THR A 269 -4.06 -3.64 1.26
CA THR A 269 -4.13 -3.20 -0.13
C THR A 269 -4.65 -1.78 -0.12
N HIS A 270 -4.09 -0.87 -0.93
CA HIS A 270 -4.71 0.43 -1.16
C HIS A 270 -6.05 0.25 -1.91
N HIS A 271 -6.03 -0.42 -3.07
CA HIS A 271 -7.26 -0.82 -3.74
C HIS A 271 -7.89 -2.04 -3.05
N PRO A 272 -9.11 -1.92 -2.51
CA PRO A 272 -9.73 -3.06 -1.85
C PRO A 272 -10.01 -4.14 -2.90
N PRO A 273 -9.82 -5.44 -2.57
CA PRO A 273 -10.15 -6.55 -3.45
C PRO A 273 -11.68 -6.75 -3.49
N LEU A 274 -12.39 -5.74 -3.97
CA LEU A 274 -13.80 -5.81 -4.24
C LEU A 274 -13.95 -6.47 -5.61
N TYR A 275 -14.69 -7.58 -5.64
CA TYR A 275 -15.40 -7.90 -6.87
C TYR A 275 -16.29 -6.70 -7.16
N GLU A 276 -16.07 -6.05 -8.31
CA GLU A 276 -17.03 -5.11 -8.84
C GLU A 276 -18.35 -5.88 -9.02
N LEU A 277 -19.23 -5.78 -8.02
CA LEU A 277 -20.64 -5.98 -8.23
C LEU A 277 -21.03 -4.82 -9.13
N GLU A 278 -20.87 -5.00 -10.44
CA GLU A 278 -21.55 -4.18 -11.42
C GLU A 278 -23.05 -4.29 -11.12
N ILE A 279 -23.55 -3.41 -10.24
CA ILE A 279 -24.97 -3.10 -10.17
C ILE A 279 -25.23 -2.26 -11.41
N HIS A 280 -25.23 -2.91 -12.56
CA HIS A 280 -25.88 -2.38 -13.74
C HIS A 280 -27.35 -2.19 -13.35
N THR A 281 -27.73 -0.93 -13.17
CA THR A 281 -29.06 -0.43 -12.80
C THR A 281 -30.14 -0.70 -13.87
N GLY A 282 -30.06 -1.81 -14.61
CA GLY A 282 -30.95 -2.06 -15.74
C GLY A 282 -31.30 -3.51 -16.10
N ASN A 283 -30.72 -4.56 -15.50
CA ASN A 283 -31.20 -5.92 -15.80
C ASN A 283 -30.79 -6.97 -14.73
N PRO A 284 -31.66 -7.28 -13.75
CA PRO A 284 -31.40 -8.33 -12.78
C PRO A 284 -31.54 -9.70 -13.46
N GLY A 285 -30.44 -10.28 -13.96
CA GLY A 285 -30.48 -11.65 -14.47
C GLY A 285 -29.37 -12.11 -15.41
N LYS A 286 -28.35 -11.29 -15.72
CA LYS A 286 -27.19 -11.74 -16.49
C LYS A 286 -25.88 -11.33 -15.84
N ILE A 287 -25.28 -12.29 -15.13
CA ILE A 287 -23.84 -12.27 -14.81
C ILE A 287 -23.12 -12.41 -16.16
N ARG A 288 -22.50 -11.34 -16.66
CA ARG A 288 -21.55 -11.45 -17.76
C ARG A 288 -20.17 -11.67 -17.16
N THR A 289 -19.73 -12.93 -17.16
CA THR A 289 -18.29 -13.24 -17.18
C THR A 289 -17.78 -12.98 -18.59
N THR A 290 -17.67 -11.72 -19.00
CA THR A 290 -16.88 -11.42 -20.19
C THR A 290 -15.45 -11.20 -19.73
N PRO A 291 -14.52 -12.16 -19.91
CA PRO A 291 -13.11 -11.84 -19.84
C PRO A 291 -12.86 -10.68 -20.81
N TYR A 292 -12.15 -9.66 -20.35
CA TYR A 292 -11.58 -8.65 -21.24
C TYR A 292 -10.94 -9.39 -22.42
N PRO A 293 -11.40 -9.18 -23.67
CA PRO A 293 -10.79 -9.86 -24.80
C PRO A 293 -9.44 -9.21 -25.04
N PHE A 294 -8.38 -9.77 -24.46
CA PHE A 294 -7.07 -9.71 -25.07
C PHE A 294 -7.21 -10.37 -26.43
N ALA A 295 -7.37 -9.56 -27.47
CA ALA A 295 -7.21 -10.03 -28.83
C ALA A 295 -5.76 -10.54 -28.95
N PRO A 296 -5.54 -11.79 -29.39
CA PRO A 296 -4.19 -12.23 -29.71
C PRO A 296 -3.70 -11.35 -30.87
N VAL A 297 -2.64 -10.59 -30.62
CA VAL A 297 -1.88 -9.94 -31.69
C VAL A 297 -1.23 -11.08 -32.48
N ALA A 298 -1.60 -11.17 -33.76
CA ALA A 298 -0.99 -12.09 -34.73
C ALA A 298 0.33 -11.54 -35.26
#